data_AF-A0A822HH04-F1
#
_entry.id   AF-A0A822HH04-F1
#
_cell.length_a   1.000
_cell.length_b   1.000
_cell.length_c   1.000
_cell.angle_alpha   90.00
_cell.angle_beta   90.00
_cell.angle_gamma   90.00
#
_symmetry.space_group_name_H-M   'P 1'
#
loop_
_entity.id
_entity.type
_entity.pdbx_description
1 polymer ?
#
loop_
_entity_poly.entity_id
_entity_poly.type
_entity_poly.pdbx_seq_one_letter_code
_entity_poly.pdbx_strand_id
1 'polypeptide(L)' 'MGRMHAPGKGISDSALPYKRTVPSWLKLTSEDVVDQICKLAKKGLTP' A
#
# COMPACT_ATOMS: atom_id res chain seq x y z
N MET A 1 7.96 -12.82 -4.42
CA MET A 1 9.03 -12.03 -5.06
C MET A 1 10.14 -12.99 -5.46
N GLY A 2 10.29 -13.24 -6.76
CA GLY A 2 11.30 -14.13 -7.30
C GLY A 2 12.71 -13.62 -7.04
N ARG A 3 13.71 -14.45 -7.33
CA ARG A 3 15.10 -14.13 -6.99
C ARG A 3 15.79 -13.40 -8.15
N MET A 4 16.25 -12.19 -7.87
CA MET A 4 17.00 -11.35 -8.83
C MET A 4 18.34 -11.95 -9.25
N HIS A 5 19.00 -12.69 -8.35
CA HIS A 5 20.36 -13.23 -8.58
C HIS A 5 20.53 -14.71 -8.22
N ALA A 6 19.43 -15.46 -8.05
CA ALA A 6 19.51 -16.88 -7.71
C ALA A 6 18.34 -17.68 -8.31
N PRO A 7 18.47 -19.00 -8.51
CA PRO A 7 17.50 -19.81 -9.27
C PRO A 7 16.21 -20.19 -8.50
N GLY A 8 15.74 -19.34 -7.59
CA GLY A 8 14.56 -19.63 -6.75
C GLY A 8 13.23 -19.28 -7.42
N LYS A 9 12.21 -20.13 -7.22
CA LYS A 9 10.84 -19.98 -7.77
C LYS A 9 9.83 -19.47 -6.73
N GLY A 10 10.19 -18.46 -5.93
CA GLY A 10 9.32 -17.95 -4.87
C GLY A 10 8.07 -17.25 -5.42
N ILE A 11 6.89 -17.70 -4.98
CA ILE A 11 5.57 -17.21 -5.45
C ILE A 11 4.86 -16.27 -4.48
N SER A 12 5.39 -16.05 -3.28
CA SER A 12 4.75 -15.19 -2.28
C SER A 12 4.66 -13.75 -2.79
N ASP A 13 3.45 -13.20 -2.87
CA ASP A 13 3.17 -11.82 -3.23
C ASP A 13 1.91 -11.34 -2.50
N SER A 14 1.72 -10.03 -2.42
CA SER A 14 0.50 -9.43 -1.89
C SER A 14 -0.69 -9.73 -2.80
N ALA A 15 -1.85 -10.03 -2.19
CA ALA A 15 -3.10 -10.24 -2.92
C ALA A 15 -4.07 -9.10 -2.60
N LEU A 16 -4.47 -8.34 -3.62
CA LEU A 16 -5.44 -7.27 -3.48
C LEU A 16 -6.87 -7.83 -3.40
N PRO A 17 -7.78 -7.20 -2.64
CA PRO A 17 -9.19 -7.58 -2.65
C PRO A 17 -9.82 -7.43 -4.04
N TYR A 18 -10.79 -8.29 -4.35
CA TYR A 18 -11.55 -8.19 -5.60
C TYR A 18 -12.30 -6.85 -5.72
N LYS A 19 -12.93 -6.42 -4.63
CA LYS A 19 -13.67 -5.14 -4.56
C LYS A 19 -12.75 -4.04 -4.03
N ARG A 20 -12.63 -2.94 -4.77
CA ARG A 20 -11.80 -1.77 -4.41
C ARG A 20 -12.54 -0.62 -3.72
N THR A 21 -13.85 -0.77 -3.48
CA THR A 21 -14.61 0.25 -2.75
C THR A 21 -14.22 0.26 -1.28
N VAL A 22 -14.27 1.44 -0.66
CA VAL A 22 -13.98 1.63 0.76
C VAL A 22 -14.91 0.76 1.63
N PRO A 23 -14.37 0.08 2.67
CA PRO A 23 -15.20 -0.67 3.61
C PRO A 23 -16.01 0.25 4.52
N SER A 24 -17.21 -0.18 4.94
CA SER A 24 -18.17 0.66 5.67
C SER A 24 -17.70 1.14 7.05
N TRP A 25 -16.73 0.46 7.65
CA TRP A 25 -16.15 0.86 8.93
C TRP A 25 -15.08 1.94 8.81
N LEU A 26 -14.58 2.22 7.60
CA LEU A 26 -13.58 3.27 7.38
C LEU A 26 -14.27 4.62 7.13
N LYS A 27 -14.09 5.55 8.06
CA LYS A 27 -14.73 6.88 8.04
C LYS A 27 -13.85 8.00 7.47
N LEU A 28 -12.65 7.67 6.97
CA LEU A 28 -11.72 8.65 6.41
C LEU A 28 -12.21 9.16 5.06
N THR A 29 -12.09 10.46 4.85
CA THR A 29 -12.34 11.09 3.55
C THR A 29 -11.10 11.01 2.67
N SER A 30 -11.26 11.30 1.37
CA SER A 30 -10.13 11.41 0.44
C SER A 30 -9.16 12.50 0.86
N GLU A 31 -9.68 13.63 1.33
CA GLU A 31 -8.91 14.81 1.72
C GLU A 31 -8.02 14.49 2.93
N ASP A 32 -8.55 13.78 3.93
CA ASP A 32 -7.80 13.35 5.11
C ASP A 32 -6.62 12.43 4.75
N VAL A 33 -6.81 11.53 3.78
CA VAL A 33 -5.76 10.60 3.33
C VAL A 33 -4.64 11.36 2.62
N VAL A 34 -4.98 12.31 1.74
CA VAL A 34 -3.99 13.13 1.03
C VAL A 34 -3.17 13.97 2.02
N ASP A 35 -3.84 14.56 3.01
CA ASP A 35 -3.19 15.32 4.07
C ASP A 35 -2.20 14.49 4.88
N GLN A 36 -2.57 13.26 5.23
CA GLN A 36 -1.70 12.33 5.95
C GLN A 36 -0.47 11.96 5.14
N ILE A 37 -0.64 11.61 3.86
CA ILE A 37 0.48 11.29 2.95
C ILE A 37 1.45 12.47 2.88
N CYS A 38 0.94 13.68 2.65
CA CYS A 38 1.77 14.90 2.56
C CYS A 38 2.52 15.19 3.86
N LYS A 39 1.88 15.01 5.02
CA LYS A 39 2.52 15.21 6.33
C LYS A 39 3.65 14.21 6.58
N LEU A 40 3.47 12.94 6.19
CA LEU A 40 4.50 11.91 6.34
C LEU A 40 5.64 12.10 5.36
N ALA A 41 5.34 12.47 4.11
CA ALA A 41 6.35 12.79 3.11
C ALA A 41 7.22 13.99 3.53
N LYS A 42 6.63 15.05 4.10
CA LYS A 42 7.37 16.19 4.65
C LYS A 42 8.30 15.82 5.81
N LYS A 43 8.02 14.71 6.51
CA LYS A 43 8.89 14.16 7.55
C LYS A 43 10.02 13.28 6.99
N GLY A 44 10.08 13.06 5.68
CA GLY A 44 11.10 12.25 5.02
C GLY A 44 10.85 10.75 5.04
N LEU A 45 9.62 10.30 5.35
CA LEU A 45 9.25 8.88 5.27
C LEU A 45 9.11 8.46 3.79
N THR A 46 9.65 7.29 3.45
CA THR A 46 9.55 6.72 2.10
C THR A 46 8.26 5.89 1.96
N PRO A 47 7.61 5.93 0.78
CA PRO A 47 6.45 5.08 0.47
C PRO A 47 6.71 3.57 0.52
#